data_AF-A0A6V7HGK0-F1
#
_entry.id   AF-A0A6V7HGK0-F1
#
_cell.length_a   1.000
_cell.length_b   1.000
_cell.length_c   1.000
_cell.angle_alpha   90.00
_cell.angle_beta   90.00
_cell.angle_gamma   90.00
#
_symmetry.space_group_name_H-M   'P 1'
#
loop_
_entity.id
_entity.type
_entity.pdbx_description
1 polymer ?
#
loop_
_entity_poly.entity_id
_entity_poly.type
_entity_poly.pdbx_seq_one_letter_code
_entity_poly.pdbx_strand_id
1 'polypeptide(L)' 'MLVNGSMYFLPFGAETYRHDVHSAVYRCQASNSVGRVLGREITVKA' A
#
# COMPACT_ATOMS: atom_id res chain seq x y z
N MET A 1 0.30 8.43 -1.22
CA MET A 1 0.01 8.26 0.23
C MET A 1 -0.51 9.59 0.74
N LEU A 2 -1.58 9.59 1.51
CA LEU A 2 -2.21 10.80 2.03
C LEU A 2 -1.48 11.28 3.30
N VAL A 3 -1.75 12.52 3.73
CA VAL A 3 -1.12 13.13 4.92
C VAL A 3 -1.34 12.30 6.19
N ASN A 4 -2.46 11.60 6.30
CA ASN A 4 -2.78 10.71 7.42
C ASN A 4 -2.13 9.31 7.32
N GLY A 5 -1.25 9.07 6.34
CA GLY A 5 -0.62 7.77 6.14
C GLY A 5 -1.47 6.74 5.37
N SER A 6 -2.68 7.10 4.92
CA SER A 6 -3.49 6.20 4.09
C SER A 6 -2.86 5.97 2.72
N MET A 7 -2.84 4.71 2.27
CA MET A 7 -2.59 4.32 0.89
C MET A 7 -3.95 4.16 0.19
N TYR A 8 -4.18 4.95 -0.86
CA TYR A 8 -5.43 4.94 -1.61
C TYR A 8 -5.17 4.50 -3.05
N PHE A 9 -5.84 3.43 -3.47
CA PHE A 9 -5.83 2.94 -4.84
C PHE A 9 -6.97 3.63 -5.58
N LEU A 10 -6.65 4.44 -6.58
CA LEU A 10 -7.64 5.11 -7.40
C LEU A 10 -8.38 4.10 -8.29
N PRO A 11 -9.64 4.38 -8.69
CA PRO A 11 -10.28 3.62 -9.75
C PRO A 11 -9.43 3.60 -11.02
N PHE A 12 -9.38 2.46 -11.70
CA PHE A 12 -8.56 2.24 -12.88
C PHE A 12 -9.33 1.42 -13.92
N GLY A 13 -9.04 1.64 -15.20
CA GLY A 13 -9.59 0.83 -16.30
C GLY A 13 -8.79 -0.45 -16.49
N ALA A 14 -9.41 -1.49 -17.05
CA ALA A 14 -8.80 -2.82 -17.17
C ALA A 14 -7.45 -2.80 -17.91
N GLU A 15 -7.32 -1.94 -18.92
CA GLU A 15 -6.11 -1.71 -19.71
C GLU A 15 -4.92 -1.17 -18.90
N THR A 16 -5.19 -0.57 -17.73
CA THR A 16 -4.18 -0.05 -16.82
C THR A 16 -3.87 -0.99 -15.66
N TYR A 17 -4.42 -2.21 -15.69
CA TYR A 17 -4.15 -3.20 -14.66
C TYR A 17 -2.66 -3.53 -14.57
N ARG A 18 -2.16 -3.55 -13.34
CA ARG A 18 -0.79 -3.92 -13.01
C ARG A 18 -0.79 -4.89 -11.85
N HIS A 19 -0.25 -6.10 -12.08
CA HIS A 19 -0.21 -7.14 -11.05
C HIS A 19 0.56 -6.71 -9.80
N ASP A 20 1.68 -6.01 -9.97
CA ASP A 20 2.54 -5.53 -8.87
C ASP A 20 1.90 -4.42 -8.01
N VAL A 21 0.78 -3.85 -8.47
CA VAL A 21 0.02 -2.83 -7.73
C VAL A 21 -1.32 -3.40 -7.24
N HIS A 22 -2.05 -4.07 -8.13
CA HIS A 22 -3.43 -4.48 -7.90
C HIS A 22 -3.57 -5.92 -7.39
N SER A 23 -2.49 -6.71 -7.37
CA SER A 23 -2.45 -8.06 -6.78
C SER A 23 -1.13 -8.28 -6.04
N ALA A 24 -0.98 -7.58 -4.92
CA ALA A 24 0.27 -7.51 -4.18
C ALA A 24 0.04 -7.53 -2.67
N VAL A 25 1.13 -7.78 -1.94
CA VAL A 25 1.16 -7.72 -0.47
C VAL A 25 1.84 -6.43 -0.04
N TYR A 26 1.16 -5.64 0.77
CA TYR A 26 1.66 -4.38 1.33
C TYR A 26 1.88 -4.50 2.84
N ARG A 27 2.78 -3.67 3.37
CA ARG A 27 2.96 -3.45 4.81
C ARG A 27 3.03 -1.96 5.08
N CYS A 28 2.34 -1.51 6.11
CA CYS A 28 2.53 -0.16 6.64
C CYS A 28 3.86 -0.10 7.41
N GLN A 29 4.59 1.00 7.30
CA GLN A 29 5.79 1.27 8.08
C GLN A 29 5.62 2.60 8.82
N ALA A 30 5.77 2.57 10.14
CA ALA A 30 5.92 3.76 10.96
C ALA A 30 7.40 3.96 11.31
N SER A 31 7.89 5.20 11.28
CA SER A 31 9.30 5.50 11.56
C SER A 31 9.45 6.79 12.35
N ASN A 32 10.43 6.82 13.25
CA ASN A 32 10.90 8.00 13.98
C ASN A 32 12.44 8.00 14.04
N SER A 33 13.03 8.94 14.80
CA SER A 33 14.48 9.05 14.96
C SER A 33 15.13 7.86 15.67
N VAL A 34 14.36 7.08 16.42
CA VAL A 34 14.85 5.90 17.16
C VAL A 34 14.83 4.65 16.28
N GLY A 35 13.85 4.52 15.38
CA GLY A 35 13.76 3.36 14.50
C GLY A 35 12.48 3.27 13.68
N ARG A 36 12.17 2.04 13.23
CA ARG A 36 11.05 1.73 12.35
C ARG A 36 10.29 0.50 12.85
N VAL A 37 8.99 0.49 12.66
CA VAL A 37 8.10 -0.64 12.97
C VAL A 37 7.23 -0.95 11.75
N LEU A 38 7.11 -2.24 11.43
CA LEU A 38 6.24 -2.73 10.36
C LEU A 38 4.91 -3.22 10.92
N GLY A 39 3.84 -2.90 10.21
CA GLY A 39 2.51 -3.45 10.44
C GLY A 39 2.36 -4.87 9.88
N ARG A 40 1.13 -5.38 9.94
CA ARG A 40 0.77 -6.67 9.34
C ARG A 40 0.84 -6.61 7.82
N GLU A 41 1.03 -7.77 7.20
CA GLU A 41 0.87 -7.94 5.75
C GLU A 41 -0.61 -7.78 5.37
N ILE A 42 -0.86 -6.97 4.37
CA ILE A 42 -2.18 -6.73 3.79
C ILE A 42 -2.13 -7.21 2.35
N THR A 43 -2.93 -8.22 2.03
CA THR A 43 -3.10 -8.69 0.65
C THR A 43 -4.14 -7.81 -0.04
N VAL A 44 -3.74 -7.15 -1.13
CA VAL A 44 -4.62 -6.35 -1.98
C VAL A 44 -4.95 -7.14 -3.25
N LYS A 45 -6.22 -7.16 -3.63
CA LYS A 45 -6.74 -7.73 -4.88
C LYS A 45 -7.86 -6.82 -5.40
N ALA A 46 -7.77 -6.40 -6.66
CA ALA A 46 -8.76 -5.57 -7.35
C ALA A 46 -9.47 -6.33 -8.47
#